data_AF-A0A7X8ZR39-F1
#
_entry.id   AF-A0A7X8ZR39-F1
#
_cell.length_a   1.000
_cell.length_b   1.000
_cell.length_c   1.000
_cell.angle_alpha   90.00
_cell.angle_beta   90.00
_cell.angle_gamma   90.00
#
_symmetry.space_group_name_H-M   'P 1'
#
loop_
_entity.id
_entity.type
_entity.pdbx_description
1 polymer ?
#
loop_
_entity_poly.entity_id
_entity_poly.type
_entity_poly.pdbx_seq_one_letter_code
_entity_poly.pdbx_strand_id
1 'polypeptide(L)'
;MPFVKADAKTISEAFEQFSDEKTNFITIITEAFTYDTNAAFSILSLLPLVTVDLDMLPVTLLGSGEESIAFGMGFLGAKDVKSGENENGYFVSHSNDEGVSYMMDIVYDAKSDELLCTSLKDGNENIYVQYQKTSFGYIAQYYLTYDDGESRLFQLSLSGEDGIVGVSRNVDKPVALSGDENYDFPKTNSEWYAITGNTVTGLTSDGIDLNFDYTPKPSEP
;
A
#
# COMPACT_ATOMS: atom_id res chain seq x y z
N MET A 1 9.97 -6.01 23.22
CA MET A 1 10.48 -7.38 23.01
C MET A 1 11.23 -7.37 21.68
N PRO A 2 12.31 -8.13 21.47
CA PRO A 2 12.92 -8.19 20.14
C PRO A 2 11.92 -8.80 19.15
N PHE A 3 11.91 -8.28 17.92
CA PHE A 3 11.16 -8.84 16.80
C PHE A 3 11.52 -10.32 16.65
N VAL A 4 10.51 -11.21 16.59
CA VAL A 4 10.73 -12.62 16.26
C VAL A 4 10.50 -12.73 14.77
N LYS A 5 11.58 -12.95 14.02
CA LYS A 5 11.53 -13.13 12.56
C LYS A 5 10.54 -14.25 12.20
N ALA A 6 9.50 -13.91 11.47
CA ALA A 6 8.58 -14.88 10.87
C ALA A 6 9.23 -15.57 9.68
N ASP A 7 8.73 -16.76 9.31
CA ASP A 7 9.14 -17.40 8.07
C ASP A 7 8.56 -16.66 6.85
N ALA A 8 9.27 -16.75 5.72
CA ALA A 8 8.94 -16.03 4.50
C ALA A 8 7.53 -16.29 3.96
N LYS A 9 6.99 -17.50 4.14
CA LYS A 9 5.66 -17.87 3.64
C LYS A 9 4.55 -17.24 4.47
N THR A 10 4.73 -17.19 5.79
CA THR A 10 3.82 -16.45 6.68
C THR A 10 3.74 -14.97 6.27
N ILE A 11 4.87 -14.36 5.90
CA ILE A 11 4.91 -12.96 5.46
C ILE A 11 4.13 -12.76 4.15
N SER A 12 4.35 -13.62 3.15
CA SER A 12 3.64 -13.52 1.86
C SER A 12 2.13 -13.69 2.04
N GLU A 13 1.68 -14.67 2.83
CA GLU A 13 0.27 -14.92 3.11
C GLU A 13 -0.40 -13.75 3.87
N ALA A 14 0.29 -13.16 4.86
CA ALA A 14 -0.21 -12.01 5.58
C ALA A 14 -0.34 -10.78 4.68
N PHE A 15 0.67 -10.52 3.84
CA PHE A 15 0.61 -9.43 2.86
C PHE A 15 -0.49 -9.64 1.83
N GLU A 16 -0.70 -10.86 1.33
CA GLU A 16 -1.81 -11.19 0.42
C GLU A 16 -3.16 -10.85 1.05
N GLN A 17 -3.40 -11.25 2.30
CA GLN A 17 -4.64 -10.94 3.01
C GLN A 17 -4.87 -9.42 3.14
N PHE A 18 -3.84 -8.66 3.53
CA PHE A 18 -3.93 -7.21 3.60
C PHE A 18 -4.17 -6.58 2.21
N SER A 19 -3.45 -7.05 1.19
CA SER A 19 -3.55 -6.56 -0.18
C SER A 19 -4.94 -6.81 -0.77
N ASP A 20 -5.58 -7.93 -0.44
CA ASP A 20 -6.96 -8.24 -0.83
C ASP A 20 -7.95 -7.26 -0.18
N GLU A 21 -7.84 -7.01 1.12
CA GLU A 21 -8.68 -6.02 1.82
C GLU A 21 -8.52 -4.62 1.23
N LYS A 22 -7.28 -4.21 0.94
CA LYS A 22 -6.97 -2.94 0.28
C LYS A 22 -7.58 -2.87 -1.12
N THR A 23 -7.39 -3.90 -1.93
CA THR A 23 -7.87 -3.95 -3.32
C THR A 23 -9.40 -3.89 -3.37
N ASN A 24 -10.08 -4.61 -2.47
CA ASN A 24 -11.53 -4.56 -2.35
C ASN A 24 -12.02 -3.14 -2.04
N PHE A 25 -11.44 -2.50 -1.02
CA PHE A 25 -11.78 -1.12 -0.66
C PHE A 25 -11.53 -0.13 -1.82
N ILE A 26 -10.35 -0.19 -2.45
CA ILE A 26 -10.01 0.70 -3.58
C ILE A 26 -10.96 0.49 -4.76
N THR A 27 -11.38 -0.74 -5.03
CA THR A 27 -12.38 -1.04 -6.07
C THR A 27 -13.70 -0.38 -5.73
N ILE A 28 -14.21 -0.57 -4.51
CA ILE A 28 -15.49 0.01 -4.06
C ILE A 28 -15.46 1.54 -4.14
N ILE A 29 -14.44 2.20 -3.60
CA ILE A 29 -14.39 3.67 -3.57
C ILE A 29 -14.22 4.27 -4.97
N THR A 30 -13.44 3.63 -5.84
CA THR A 30 -13.25 4.12 -7.23
C THR A 30 -14.48 3.89 -8.10
N GLU A 31 -15.23 2.80 -7.89
CA GLU A 31 -16.54 2.63 -8.48
C GLU A 31 -17.53 3.70 -8.00
N ALA A 32 -17.53 3.99 -6.70
CA ALA A 32 -18.42 4.97 -6.10
C ALA A 32 -18.17 6.39 -6.64
N PHE A 33 -16.92 6.76 -6.93
CA PHE A 33 -16.59 8.03 -7.59
C PHE A 33 -17.27 8.23 -8.95
N THR A 34 -17.70 7.17 -9.61
CA THR A 34 -18.44 7.28 -10.88
C THR A 34 -19.88 7.82 -10.71
N TYR A 35 -20.40 7.87 -9.47
CA TYR A 35 -21.75 8.34 -9.16
C TYR A 35 -21.83 9.85 -8.89
N ASP A 36 -20.69 10.52 -8.68
CA ASP A 36 -20.63 11.96 -8.46
C ASP A 36 -19.57 12.63 -9.36
N THR A 37 -19.98 13.65 -10.12
CA THR A 37 -19.07 14.31 -11.08
C THR A 37 -17.93 15.07 -10.43
N ASN A 38 -18.06 15.50 -9.17
CA ASN A 38 -16.98 16.14 -8.42
C ASN A 38 -15.96 15.09 -7.92
N ALA A 39 -16.42 13.85 -7.69
CA ALA A 39 -15.56 12.75 -7.27
C ALA A 39 -14.89 12.01 -8.45
N ALA A 40 -15.42 12.09 -9.66
CA ALA A 40 -14.93 11.31 -10.81
C ALA A 40 -13.43 11.48 -11.10
N PHE A 41 -12.87 12.67 -10.89
CA PHE A 41 -11.44 12.93 -11.09
C PHE A 41 -10.56 12.50 -9.90
N SER A 42 -11.14 12.23 -8.74
CA SER A 42 -10.43 11.75 -7.54
C SER A 42 -9.76 10.39 -7.74
N ILE A 43 -10.23 9.58 -8.70
CA ILE A 43 -9.57 8.33 -9.12
C ILE A 43 -8.10 8.57 -9.47
N LEU A 44 -7.79 9.71 -10.12
CA LEU A 44 -6.42 10.04 -10.55
C LEU A 44 -5.45 10.21 -9.38
N SER A 45 -5.93 10.69 -8.24
CA SER A 45 -5.11 10.81 -7.02
C SER A 45 -4.74 9.44 -6.46
N LEU A 46 -5.59 8.41 -6.65
CA LEU A 46 -5.39 7.06 -6.12
C LEU A 46 -4.59 6.14 -7.05
N LEU A 47 -4.38 6.52 -8.31
CA LEU A 47 -3.64 5.68 -9.28
C LEU A 47 -2.28 5.17 -8.76
N PRO A 48 -1.42 5.98 -8.11
CA PRO A 48 -0.14 5.48 -7.60
C PRO A 48 -0.28 4.39 -6.54
N LEU A 49 -1.34 4.44 -5.73
CA LEU A 49 -1.64 3.45 -4.69
C LEU A 49 -2.08 2.09 -5.27
N VAL A 50 -2.61 2.09 -6.49
CA VAL A 50 -2.90 0.86 -7.25
C VAL A 50 -1.64 0.31 -7.91
N THR A 51 -0.80 1.19 -8.48
CA THR A 51 0.39 0.74 -9.20
C THR A 51 1.49 0.23 -8.28
N VAL A 52 1.59 0.74 -7.05
CA VAL A 52 2.63 0.33 -6.09
C VAL A 52 2.56 -1.16 -5.73
N ASP A 53 1.41 -1.84 -5.91
CA ASP A 53 1.34 -3.29 -5.66
C ASP A 53 2.22 -4.09 -6.62
N LEU A 54 2.51 -3.56 -7.81
CA LEU A 54 3.47 -4.16 -8.73
C LEU A 54 4.89 -4.11 -8.17
N ASP A 55 5.24 -3.00 -7.50
CA ASP A 55 6.52 -2.86 -6.82
C ASP A 55 6.62 -3.78 -5.60
N MET A 56 5.48 -4.16 -5.01
CA MET A 56 5.36 -5.05 -3.86
C MET A 56 5.27 -6.55 -4.21
N LEU A 57 5.30 -6.92 -5.50
CA LEU A 57 5.36 -8.33 -5.93
C LEU A 57 6.48 -9.17 -5.26
N PRO A 58 7.67 -8.64 -4.94
CA PRO A 58 8.66 -9.42 -4.20
C PRO A 58 8.15 -9.97 -2.87
N VAL A 59 7.24 -9.25 -2.19
CA VAL A 59 6.66 -9.65 -0.91
C VAL A 59 5.71 -10.84 -1.08
N THR A 60 4.88 -10.85 -2.13
CA THR A 60 3.97 -11.98 -2.42
C THR A 60 4.71 -13.25 -2.83
N LEU A 61 5.92 -13.11 -3.39
CA LEU A 61 6.73 -14.23 -3.85
C LEU A 61 7.72 -14.75 -2.78
N LEU A 62 7.76 -14.13 -1.59
CA LEU A 62 8.61 -14.58 -0.50
C LEU A 62 8.37 -16.07 -0.16
N GLY A 63 9.45 -16.79 0.14
CA GLY A 63 9.39 -18.22 0.45
C GLY A 63 9.28 -19.16 -0.77
N SER A 64 9.06 -18.62 -1.98
CA SER A 64 8.99 -19.42 -3.22
C SER A 64 10.36 -19.82 -3.77
N GLY A 65 11.43 -19.20 -3.26
CA GLY A 65 12.80 -19.36 -3.71
C GLY A 65 13.19 -18.36 -4.81
N GLU A 66 14.49 -18.11 -4.93
CA GLU A 66 15.03 -17.06 -5.80
C GLU A 66 14.63 -17.21 -7.27
N GLU A 67 14.64 -18.43 -7.82
CA GLU A 67 14.24 -18.68 -9.21
C GLU A 67 12.79 -18.30 -9.49
N SER A 68 11.88 -18.56 -8.55
CA SER A 68 10.46 -18.20 -8.67
C SER A 68 10.25 -16.69 -8.53
N ILE A 69 10.97 -16.03 -7.62
CA ILE A 69 10.98 -14.57 -7.50
C ILE A 69 11.50 -13.95 -8.81
N ALA A 70 12.61 -14.46 -9.34
CA ALA A 70 13.19 -13.99 -10.59
C ALA A 70 12.24 -14.17 -11.79
N PHE A 71 11.55 -15.32 -11.86
CA PHE A 71 10.54 -15.55 -12.89
C PHE A 71 9.36 -14.57 -12.79
N GLY A 72 8.82 -14.36 -11.59
CA GLY A 72 7.70 -13.43 -11.37
C GLY A 72 8.06 -11.98 -11.67
N MET A 73 9.26 -11.55 -11.27
CA MET A 73 9.73 -10.19 -11.52
C MET A 73 10.25 -9.98 -12.95
N GLY A 74 10.62 -11.05 -13.67
CA GLY A 74 11.10 -10.97 -15.04
C GLY A 74 10.08 -10.36 -16.01
N PHE A 75 8.78 -10.48 -15.72
CA PHE A 75 7.73 -9.81 -16.47
C PHE A 75 7.79 -8.27 -16.36
N LEU A 76 8.33 -7.75 -15.25
CA LEU A 76 8.57 -6.32 -15.01
C LEU A 76 9.96 -5.85 -15.52
N GLY A 77 10.69 -6.71 -16.23
CA GLY A 77 12.04 -6.40 -16.72
C GLY A 77 13.13 -6.50 -15.66
N ALA A 78 12.87 -7.16 -14.53
CA ALA A 78 13.88 -7.38 -13.51
C ALA A 78 14.96 -8.36 -14.00
N LYS A 79 16.20 -8.05 -13.64
CA LYS A 79 17.42 -8.78 -13.93
C LYS A 79 18.23 -8.95 -12.66
N ASP A 80 19.11 -9.96 -12.67
CA ASP A 80 20.08 -10.21 -11.60
C ASP A 80 19.42 -10.27 -10.21
N VAL A 81 18.21 -10.84 -10.17
CA VAL A 81 17.40 -10.95 -8.97
C VAL A 81 18.15 -11.78 -7.93
N LYS A 82 18.26 -11.22 -6.72
CA LYS A 82 18.80 -11.89 -5.54
C LYS A 82 17.82 -11.75 -4.41
N SER A 83 17.68 -12.81 -3.63
CA SER A 83 16.84 -12.79 -2.43
C SER A 83 17.56 -13.45 -1.27
N GLY A 84 17.20 -13.06 -0.05
CA GLY A 84 17.81 -13.69 1.10
C GLY A 84 17.30 -13.13 2.42
N GLU A 85 18.02 -13.52 3.46
CA GLU A 85 17.71 -13.16 4.83
C GLU A 85 18.66 -12.06 5.32
N ASN A 86 18.12 -11.09 6.06
CA ASN A 86 18.89 -10.13 6.85
C ASN A 86 18.62 -10.37 8.35
N GLU A 87 19.21 -9.54 9.23
CA GLU A 87 19.12 -9.70 10.69
C GLU A 87 17.67 -9.72 11.20
N ASN A 88 16.77 -8.92 10.59
CA ASN A 88 15.41 -8.68 11.09
C ASN A 88 14.31 -9.17 10.14
N GLY A 89 14.66 -9.77 9.00
CA GLY A 89 13.69 -10.14 7.96
C GLY A 89 14.35 -10.62 6.68
N TYR A 90 13.87 -10.13 5.55
CA TYR A 90 14.24 -10.56 4.21
C TYR A 90 14.61 -9.37 3.33
N PHE A 91 15.32 -9.65 2.25
CA PHE A 91 15.58 -8.67 1.21
C PHE A 91 15.38 -9.28 -0.18
N VAL A 92 15.03 -8.43 -1.13
CA VAL A 92 15.06 -8.75 -2.56
C VAL A 92 15.74 -7.59 -3.29
N SER A 93 16.74 -7.88 -4.12
CA SER A 93 17.41 -6.88 -4.95
C SER A 93 17.38 -7.29 -6.41
N HIS A 94 17.31 -6.33 -7.31
CA HIS A 94 17.37 -6.55 -8.74
C HIS A 94 17.88 -5.30 -9.47
N SER A 95 18.14 -5.43 -10.76
CA SER A 95 18.32 -4.29 -11.66
C SER A 95 17.36 -4.38 -12.83
N ASN A 96 17.20 -3.30 -13.59
CA ASN A 96 16.44 -3.32 -14.86
C ASN A 96 17.37 -3.25 -16.09
N ASP A 97 16.77 -3.23 -17.28
CA ASP A 97 17.49 -3.12 -18.57
C ASP A 97 18.32 -1.85 -18.72
N GLU A 98 17.98 -0.80 -17.97
CA GLU A 98 18.67 0.49 -17.96
C GLU A 98 19.83 0.53 -16.97
N GLY A 99 20.02 -0.56 -16.21
CA GLY A 99 21.05 -0.65 -15.16
C GLY A 99 20.68 0.04 -13.85
N VAL A 100 19.43 0.49 -13.70
CA VAL A 100 18.91 1.03 -12.43
C VAL A 100 18.81 -0.10 -11.43
N SER A 101 19.33 0.14 -10.23
CA SER A 101 19.36 -0.83 -9.14
C SER A 101 18.21 -0.61 -8.16
N TYR A 102 17.62 -1.71 -7.71
CA TYR A 102 16.55 -1.72 -6.72
C TYR A 102 16.88 -2.69 -5.59
N MET A 103 16.57 -2.31 -4.35
CA MET A 103 16.69 -3.16 -3.17
C MET A 103 15.52 -2.92 -2.24
N MET A 104 14.76 -3.97 -1.95
CA MET A 104 13.66 -3.95 -0.99
C MET A 104 14.08 -4.71 0.27
N ASP A 105 14.03 -4.04 1.41
CA ASP A 105 14.09 -4.64 2.73
C ASP A 105 12.69 -4.87 3.27
N ILE A 106 12.46 -6.03 3.87
CA ILE A 106 11.17 -6.52 4.33
C ILE A 106 11.31 -6.98 5.78
N VAL A 107 10.56 -6.36 6.68
CA VAL A 107 10.50 -6.69 8.10
C VAL A 107 9.05 -6.97 8.46
N TYR A 108 8.81 -8.00 9.27
CA TYR A 108 7.47 -8.38 9.69
C TYR A 108 7.43 -8.83 11.15
N ASP A 109 6.44 -8.34 11.90
CA ASP A 109 6.10 -8.82 13.24
C ASP A 109 4.80 -9.62 13.21
N ALA A 110 4.91 -10.94 13.38
CA ALA A 110 3.76 -11.83 13.43
C ALA A 110 2.83 -11.60 14.63
N LYS A 111 3.28 -10.90 15.69
CA LYS A 111 2.44 -10.65 16.87
C LYS A 111 1.44 -9.52 16.64
N SER A 112 1.89 -8.45 16.00
CA SER A 112 1.06 -7.30 15.64
C SER A 112 0.48 -7.40 14.23
N ASP A 113 0.89 -8.42 13.45
CA ASP A 113 0.57 -8.52 12.02
C ASP A 113 0.90 -7.20 11.34
N GLU A 114 2.20 -6.88 11.44
CA GLU A 114 2.79 -5.62 11.02
C GLU A 114 3.89 -5.89 10.02
N LEU A 115 3.81 -5.26 8.85
CA LEU A 115 4.83 -5.32 7.83
C LEU A 115 5.40 -3.92 7.61
N LEU A 116 6.72 -3.85 7.47
CA LEU A 116 7.45 -2.68 7.00
C LEU A 116 8.31 -3.09 5.81
N CYS A 117 8.09 -2.43 4.69
CA CYS A 117 8.93 -2.50 3.50
C CYS A 117 9.57 -1.15 3.21
N THR A 118 10.86 -1.17 2.94
CA THR A 118 11.60 -0.01 2.42
C THR A 118 12.29 -0.42 1.15
N SER A 119 12.03 0.30 0.06
CA SER A 119 12.69 0.11 -1.22
C SER A 119 13.65 1.26 -1.49
N LEU A 120 14.81 0.92 -2.03
CA LEU A 120 15.82 1.83 -2.50
C LEU A 120 15.92 1.72 -4.02
N LYS A 121 15.95 2.86 -4.72
CA LYS A 121 16.31 3.00 -6.13
C LYS A 121 17.63 3.75 -6.23
N ASP A 122 18.65 3.12 -6.80
CA ASP A 122 20.02 3.63 -6.87
C ASP A 122 20.54 4.15 -5.51
N GLY A 123 20.21 3.43 -4.45
CA GLY A 123 20.60 3.74 -3.07
C GLY A 123 19.78 4.84 -2.38
N ASN A 124 18.82 5.45 -3.07
CA ASN A 124 17.90 6.43 -2.48
C ASN A 124 16.56 5.77 -2.19
N GLU A 125 15.99 6.03 -1.01
CA GLU A 125 14.66 5.52 -0.68
C GLU A 125 13.61 6.05 -1.68
N ASN A 126 12.90 5.13 -2.32
CA ASN A 126 11.84 5.44 -3.28
C ASN A 126 10.44 4.99 -2.82
N ILE A 127 10.39 3.97 -1.97
CA ILE A 127 9.14 3.43 -1.42
C ILE A 127 9.33 3.14 0.06
N TYR A 128 8.36 3.54 0.87
CA TYR A 128 8.17 3.10 2.23
C TYR A 128 6.71 2.65 2.38
N VAL A 129 6.50 1.38 2.71
CA VAL A 129 5.16 0.80 2.95
C VAL A 129 5.14 0.22 4.34
N GLN A 130 4.12 0.58 5.12
CA GLN A 130 3.85 -0.06 6.39
C GLN A 130 2.36 -0.37 6.49
N TYR A 131 2.01 -1.57 6.94
CA TYR A 131 0.66 -1.88 7.41
C TYR A 131 0.72 -2.52 8.78
N GLN A 132 -0.39 -2.44 9.51
CA GLN A 132 -0.55 -3.10 10.80
C GLN A 132 -2.01 -3.50 11.04
N LYS A 133 -2.25 -4.70 11.56
CA LYS A 133 -3.58 -5.13 12.00
C LYS A 133 -4.01 -4.36 13.26
N THR A 134 -5.27 -3.93 13.29
CA THR A 134 -5.89 -3.26 14.43
C THR A 134 -7.18 -3.98 14.85
N SER A 135 -7.87 -3.48 15.88
CA SER A 135 -9.14 -4.04 16.32
C SER A 135 -10.29 -3.89 15.31
N PHE A 136 -10.18 -2.97 14.35
CA PHE A 136 -11.21 -2.74 13.33
C PHE A 136 -10.86 -3.34 11.96
N GLY A 137 -9.60 -3.68 11.72
CA GLY A 137 -9.15 -4.21 10.43
C GLY A 137 -7.67 -3.93 10.24
N TYR A 138 -7.30 -3.10 9.26
CA TYR A 138 -5.92 -2.68 9.04
C TYR A 138 -5.79 -1.17 8.99
N ILE A 139 -4.61 -0.71 9.38
CA ILE A 139 -4.10 0.62 9.03
C ILE A 139 -2.89 0.45 8.13
N ALA A 140 -2.70 1.38 7.21
CA ALA A 140 -1.53 1.36 6.34
C ALA A 140 -1.07 2.76 5.95
N GLN A 141 0.20 2.86 5.56
CA GLN A 141 0.75 4.04 4.94
C GLN A 141 1.73 3.68 3.83
N TYR A 142 1.63 4.41 2.72
CA TYR A 142 2.51 4.31 1.57
C TYR A 142 3.13 5.68 1.34
N TYR A 143 4.43 5.77 1.49
CA TYR A 143 5.20 6.96 1.16
C TYR A 143 6.06 6.67 -0.06
N LEU A 144 5.77 7.39 -1.14
CA LEU A 144 6.41 7.24 -2.44
C LEU A 144 7.18 8.51 -2.75
N THR A 145 8.43 8.38 -3.18
CA THR A 145 9.24 9.49 -3.67
C THR A 145 9.61 9.28 -5.12
N TYR A 146 9.66 10.37 -5.88
CA TYR A 146 9.89 10.36 -7.31
C TYR A 146 11.20 11.08 -7.66
N ASP A 147 11.73 10.82 -8.86
CA ASP A 147 13.04 11.35 -9.30
C ASP A 147 13.06 12.88 -9.41
N ASP A 148 11.90 13.52 -9.56
CA ASP A 148 11.74 14.97 -9.58
C ASP A 148 11.70 15.62 -8.18
N GLY A 149 11.80 14.80 -7.13
CA GLY A 149 11.73 15.22 -5.73
C GLY A 149 10.32 15.37 -5.19
N GLU A 150 9.27 15.08 -5.97
CA GLU A 150 7.92 15.00 -5.44
C GLU A 150 7.80 13.80 -4.48
N SER A 151 6.92 13.94 -3.49
CA SER A 151 6.52 12.85 -2.61
C SER A 151 5.01 12.72 -2.55
N ARG A 152 4.53 11.49 -2.32
CA ARG A 152 3.13 11.20 -2.05
C ARG A 152 3.02 10.31 -0.83
N LEU A 153 2.15 10.71 0.09
CA LEU A 153 1.75 9.92 1.23
C LEU A 153 0.30 9.48 1.04
N PHE A 154 0.08 8.18 1.08
CA PHE A 154 -1.23 7.59 1.23
C PHE A 154 -1.35 7.02 2.64
N GLN A 155 -2.47 7.25 3.29
CA GLN A 155 -2.79 6.64 4.58
C GLN A 155 -4.14 5.96 4.48
N LEU A 156 -4.27 4.78 5.04
CA LEU A 156 -5.48 3.97 4.94
C LEU A 156 -5.93 3.48 6.32
N SER A 157 -7.25 3.47 6.50
CA SER A 157 -7.92 2.62 7.48
C SER A 157 -8.92 1.74 6.76
N LEU A 158 -8.86 0.44 6.99
CA LEU A 158 -9.65 -0.58 6.32
C LEU A 158 -10.43 -1.37 7.37
N SER A 159 -11.71 -1.58 7.13
CA SER A 159 -12.62 -2.33 8.01
C SER A 159 -13.65 -3.09 7.16
N GLY A 160 -13.21 -4.19 6.53
CA GLY A 160 -14.04 -4.95 5.61
C GLY A 160 -14.29 -4.18 4.31
N GLU A 161 -15.56 -3.88 4.03
CA GLU A 161 -15.96 -3.05 2.86
C GLU A 161 -15.87 -1.54 3.16
N ASP A 162 -15.85 -1.17 4.44
CA ASP A 162 -15.69 0.22 4.87
C ASP A 162 -14.20 0.59 4.89
N GLY A 163 -13.91 1.85 4.59
CA GLY A 163 -12.54 2.34 4.69
C GLY A 163 -12.40 3.84 4.49
N ILE A 164 -11.19 4.33 4.73
CA ILE A 164 -10.77 5.71 4.48
C ILE A 164 -9.39 5.67 3.83
N VAL A 165 -9.22 6.43 2.74
CA VAL A 165 -7.91 6.74 2.16
C VAL A 165 -7.67 8.24 2.22
N GLY A 166 -6.54 8.63 2.80
CA GLY A 166 -6.01 9.98 2.79
C GLY A 166 -4.85 10.11 1.82
N VAL A 167 -4.71 11.28 1.20
CA VAL A 167 -3.66 11.61 0.23
C VAL A 167 -3.02 12.95 0.61
N SER A 168 -1.70 12.96 0.76
CA SER A 168 -0.89 14.17 0.88
C SER A 168 0.23 14.16 -0.15
N ARG A 169 0.66 15.36 -0.57
CA ARG A 169 1.70 15.56 -1.59
C ARG A 169 2.79 16.48 -1.05
N ASN A 170 4.03 16.26 -1.47
CA ASN A 170 5.19 17.06 -1.08
C ASN A 170 5.32 17.20 0.45
N VAL A 171 5.13 16.08 1.14
CA VAL A 171 5.27 15.94 2.58
C VAL A 171 6.53 15.16 2.93
N ASP A 172 7.00 15.35 4.16
CA ASP A 172 8.07 14.53 4.72
C ASP A 172 7.61 13.08 4.91
N LYS A 173 8.58 12.17 5.02
CA LYS A 173 8.33 10.78 5.37
C LYS A 173 7.51 10.69 6.66
N PRO A 174 6.44 9.88 6.70
CA PRO A 174 5.60 9.77 7.89
C PRO A 174 6.35 9.11 9.05
N VAL A 175 5.87 9.34 10.26
CA VAL A 175 6.27 8.54 11.43
C VAL A 175 5.72 7.12 11.26
N ALA A 176 6.44 6.12 11.77
CA ALA A 176 5.96 4.74 11.77
C ALA A 176 4.62 4.62 12.52
N LEU A 177 3.72 3.79 11.98
CA LEU A 177 2.47 3.44 12.63
C LEU A 177 2.75 2.77 13.97
N SER A 178 1.88 3.03 14.94
CA SER A 178 1.94 2.46 16.27
C SER A 178 0.98 1.29 16.49
N GLY A 179 -0.08 1.22 15.68
CA GLY A 179 -1.20 0.28 15.83
C GLY A 179 -2.35 0.84 16.66
N ASP A 180 -2.14 1.98 17.32
CA ASP A 180 -3.12 2.67 18.17
C ASP A 180 -3.82 3.83 17.44
N GLU A 181 -3.57 4.00 16.13
CA GLU A 181 -4.21 5.01 15.31
C GLU A 181 -5.74 4.84 15.31
N ASN A 182 -6.45 5.97 15.41
CA ASN A 182 -7.90 5.98 15.25
C ASN A 182 -8.26 5.67 13.79
N TYR A 183 -9.36 4.98 13.55
CA TYR A 183 -9.93 4.76 12.21
C TYR A 183 -9.94 6.02 11.32
N ASP A 184 -10.23 7.19 11.90
CA ASP A 184 -10.27 8.45 11.16
C ASP A 184 -8.91 9.10 10.87
N PHE A 185 -7.78 8.48 11.26
CA PHE A 185 -6.45 9.09 11.08
C PHE A 185 -6.13 9.51 9.63
N PRO A 186 -6.60 8.85 8.55
CA PRO A 186 -6.31 9.32 7.21
C PRO A 186 -7.00 10.65 6.88
N LYS A 187 -8.03 11.07 7.63
CA LYS A 187 -8.71 12.36 7.45
C LYS A 187 -7.86 13.57 7.84
N THR A 188 -6.68 13.36 8.43
CA THR A 188 -5.71 14.46 8.67
C THR A 188 -4.99 14.90 7.40
N ASN A 189 -5.11 14.14 6.31
CA ASN A 189 -4.56 14.49 5.01
C ASN A 189 -5.36 15.63 4.35
N SER A 190 -4.70 16.38 3.46
CA SER A 190 -5.33 17.49 2.73
C SER A 190 -6.43 17.05 1.76
N GLU A 191 -6.39 15.78 1.35
CA GLU A 191 -7.36 15.12 0.49
C GLU A 191 -7.69 13.78 1.15
N TRP A 192 -8.95 13.39 1.24
CA TRP A 192 -9.34 12.08 1.76
C TRP A 192 -10.71 11.64 1.25
N TYR A 193 -10.92 10.33 1.21
CA TYR A 193 -12.16 9.71 0.75
C TYR A 193 -12.49 8.53 1.65
N ALA A 194 -13.76 8.43 2.03
CA ALA A 194 -14.26 7.40 2.92
C ALA A 194 -15.53 6.79 2.36
N ILE A 195 -15.72 5.50 2.60
CA ILE A 195 -17.01 4.85 2.46
C ILE A 195 -17.38 4.14 3.77
N THR A 196 -18.64 4.27 4.17
CA THR A 196 -19.21 3.58 5.33
C THR A 196 -20.60 3.08 4.96
N GLY A 197 -20.73 1.76 4.85
CA GLY A 197 -21.84 1.11 4.16
C GLY A 197 -21.94 1.64 2.74
N ASN A 198 -23.03 2.36 2.45
CA ASN A 198 -23.29 2.92 1.14
C ASN A 198 -22.99 4.42 1.04
N THR A 199 -22.59 5.08 2.12
CA THR A 199 -22.40 6.53 2.12
C THR A 199 -20.93 6.84 1.89
N VAL A 200 -20.66 7.62 0.84
CA VAL A 200 -19.34 8.17 0.54
C VAL A 200 -19.25 9.57 1.12
N THR A 201 -18.15 9.82 1.82
CA THR A 201 -17.75 11.16 2.27
C THR A 201 -16.32 11.44 1.85
N GLY A 202 -15.93 12.71 1.74
CA GLY A 202 -14.57 13.03 1.35
C GLY A 202 -14.29 14.53 1.32
N LEU A 203 -13.01 14.84 1.16
CA LEU A 203 -12.50 16.15 0.86
C LEU A 203 -11.60 16.00 -0.37
N THR A 204 -12.00 16.58 -1.50
CA THR A 204 -11.20 16.55 -2.73
C THR A 204 -9.96 17.43 -2.62
N SER A 205 -9.00 17.23 -3.53
CA SER A 205 -7.77 18.04 -3.58
C SER A 205 -7.99 19.56 -3.78
N ASP A 206 -9.14 19.97 -4.34
CA ASP A 206 -9.55 21.36 -4.50
C ASP A 206 -10.45 21.88 -3.36
N GLY A 207 -10.63 21.08 -2.30
CA GLY A 207 -11.32 21.48 -1.09
C GLY A 207 -12.85 21.37 -1.15
N ILE A 208 -13.38 20.50 -2.01
CA ILE A 208 -14.82 20.22 -2.10
C ILE A 208 -15.16 19.06 -1.15
N ASP A 209 -16.11 19.30 -0.26
CA ASP A 209 -16.71 18.25 0.56
C ASP A 209 -17.63 17.36 -0.29
N LEU A 210 -17.40 16.06 -0.22
CA LEU A 210 -18.25 15.03 -0.82
C LEU A 210 -19.17 14.44 0.25
N ASN A 211 -20.43 14.23 -0.11
CA ASN A 211 -21.39 13.47 0.67
C ASN A 211 -22.51 12.95 -0.23
N PHE A 212 -22.46 11.67 -0.58
CA PHE A 212 -23.44 11.04 -1.47
C PHE A 212 -23.59 9.56 -1.18
N ASP A 213 -24.72 8.99 -1.60
CA ASP A 213 -24.96 7.55 -1.50
C ASP A 213 -24.52 6.84 -2.78
N TYR A 214 -23.78 5.75 -2.59
CA TYR A 214 -23.40 4.78 -3.60
C TYR A 214 -24.31 3.56 -3.53
N THR A 215 -24.73 3.05 -4.68
CA THR A 215 -25.42 1.76 -4.76
C THR A 215 -24.53 0.81 -5.54
N PRO A 216 -23.95 -0.22 -4.88
CA PRO A 216 -23.12 -1.21 -5.55
C PRO A 216 -23.87 -1.85 -6.71
N LYS A 217 -23.16 -2.05 -7.83
CA LYS A 217 -23.70 -2.90 -8.88
C LYS A 217 -23.78 -4.33 -8.33
N PRO A 218 -24.83 -5.10 -8.63
CA PRO A 218 -24.86 -6.51 -8.27
C PRO A 218 -23.61 -7.19 -8.84
N SER A 219 -22.89 -7.95 -8.03
CA SER A 219 -21.82 -8.82 -8.52
C SER A 219 -22.40 -9.76 -9.58
N GLU A 220 -21.82 -9.78 -10.79
CA GLU A 220 -22.21 -10.77 -11.79
C GLU A 220 -21.88 -12.17 -11.24
N PRO A 221 -22.79 -13.15 -11.39
CA PRO A 221 -22.65 -14.50 -10.82
C PRO A 221 -21.57 -15.35 -11.48
#